data_AF-A0A564H5C8-F1
#
_entry.id   AF-A0A564H5C8-F1
#
_cell.length_a   1.000
_cell.length_b   1.000
_cell.length_c   1.000
_cell.angle_alpha   90.00
_cell.angle_beta   90.00
_cell.angle_gamma   90.00
#
_symmetry.space_group_name_H-M   'P 1'
#
loop_
_entity.id
_entity.type
_entity.pdbx_description
1 polymer ?
#
loop_
_entity_poly.entity_id
_entity_poly.type
_entity_poly.pdbx_seq_one_letter_code
_entity_poly.pdbx_strand_id
1 'polypeptide(L)'
;MLLKKTICGLFIFTLFGCDDRDYLADINTQLITWIDKAHCFGVRKPGISFPWDIRQPESQSADSVKTQQTLENFVTLGLLTTQTLAYENNKTLTINRYILTAEGRKYWRKQTSSFCFGSIKAIKTTGTEDVKAWFAGGMESKSKKIDYDYQIENVPGWAQKDTLYQMYDIQPLYYNGHTHSATAIYDKERAKYLTLRHTGLAEIGYPRMFWPKNLQ
;
A
#
# COMPACT_ATOMS: atom_id res chain seq x y z
N MET A 1 -39.24 18.17 -64.95
CA MET A 1 -38.93 16.72 -64.99
C MET A 1 -37.43 16.62 -65.28
N LEU A 2 -36.54 16.01 -64.50
CA LEU A 2 -36.65 14.83 -63.67
C LEU A 2 -35.47 14.83 -62.65
N LEU A 3 -35.76 14.53 -61.37
CA LEU A 3 -34.92 13.92 -60.30
C LEU A 3 -33.52 14.53 -60.01
N LYS A 4 -33.22 15.18 -58.86
CA LYS A 4 -33.28 14.74 -57.45
C LYS A 4 -32.93 13.25 -57.24
N LYS A 5 -31.71 12.96 -56.76
CA LYS A 5 -31.33 11.87 -55.80
C LYS A 5 -29.80 11.88 -55.59
N THR A 6 -29.30 12.32 -54.43
CA THR A 6 -28.85 11.46 -53.31
C THR A 6 -27.32 11.29 -53.34
N ILE A 7 -26.55 12.12 -52.64
CA ILE A 7 -25.97 11.83 -51.30
C ILE A 7 -25.55 10.34 -51.17
N CYS A 8 -24.33 10.02 -51.61
CA CYS A 8 -23.60 8.79 -51.34
C CYS A 8 -22.10 9.14 -51.46
N GLY A 9 -21.22 9.03 -50.46
CA GLY A 9 -21.36 8.75 -49.04
C GLY A 9 -20.36 9.65 -48.30
N LEU A 10 -20.73 10.29 -47.20
CA LEU A 10 -20.85 9.71 -45.86
C LEU A 10 -19.55 9.02 -45.40
N PHE A 11 -18.77 9.77 -44.63
CA PHE A 11 -18.06 9.32 -43.43
C PHE A 11 -17.26 8.00 -43.55
N ILE A 12 -16.03 8.08 -44.05
CA ILE A 12 -14.99 7.05 -43.81
C ILE A 12 -13.93 7.53 -42.79
N PHE A 13 -14.17 8.67 -42.14
CA PHE A 13 -13.37 9.12 -40.99
C PHE A 13 -14.27 9.17 -39.77
N THR A 14 -14.34 8.07 -39.00
CA THR A 14 -14.58 7.99 -37.54
C THR A 14 -15.05 6.58 -37.15
N LEU A 15 -14.23 5.55 -37.39
CA LEU A 15 -14.35 4.27 -36.67
C LEU A 15 -13.05 3.90 -35.95
N PHE A 16 -12.13 4.86 -35.78
CA PHE A 16 -11.41 4.94 -34.52
C PHE A 16 -12.41 5.57 -33.55
N GLY A 17 -13.23 4.74 -32.90
CA GLY A 17 -14.00 5.23 -31.76
C GLY A 17 -12.99 5.82 -30.79
N CYS A 18 -12.97 7.14 -30.67
CA CYS A 18 -12.23 7.79 -29.59
C CYS A 18 -12.77 7.17 -28.31
N ASP A 19 -11.90 6.47 -27.62
CA ASP A 19 -12.22 5.93 -26.31
C ASP A 19 -12.14 7.09 -25.34
N ASP A 20 -13.23 7.85 -25.23
CA ASP A 20 -13.35 9.04 -24.39
C ASP A 20 -13.49 8.69 -22.90
N ARG A 21 -13.14 7.47 -22.50
CA ARG A 21 -13.15 7.03 -21.12
C ARG A 21 -12.11 7.79 -20.31
N ASP A 22 -12.55 8.30 -19.17
CA ASP A 22 -11.66 8.85 -18.16
C ASP A 22 -10.99 7.72 -17.36
N TYR A 23 -9.94 7.15 -17.95
CA TYR A 23 -9.14 6.11 -17.32
C TYR A 23 -8.53 6.54 -15.99
N LEU A 24 -8.22 7.84 -15.81
CA LEU A 24 -7.63 8.33 -14.57
C LEU A 24 -8.63 8.28 -13.41
N ALA A 25 -9.85 8.75 -13.63
CA ALA A 25 -10.93 8.68 -12.64
C ALA A 25 -11.30 7.24 -12.30
N ASP A 26 -11.39 6.39 -13.33
CA ASP A 26 -11.68 4.97 -13.19
C ASP A 26 -10.60 4.24 -12.36
N ILE A 27 -9.31 4.48 -12.66
CA ILE A 27 -8.18 3.93 -11.89
C ILE A 27 -8.24 4.40 -10.44
N ASN A 28 -8.46 5.70 -10.20
CA ASN A 28 -8.57 6.23 -8.84
C ASN A 28 -9.73 5.60 -8.06
N THR A 29 -10.84 5.26 -8.72
CA THR A 29 -11.93 4.50 -8.09
C THR A 29 -11.48 3.11 -7.63
N GLN A 30 -10.67 2.41 -8.42
CA GLN A 30 -10.09 1.13 -8.00
C GLN A 30 -9.11 1.31 -6.83
N LEU A 31 -8.36 2.42 -6.84
CA LEU A 31 -7.35 2.72 -5.83
C LEU A 31 -7.93 3.15 -4.48
N ILE A 32 -9.22 3.47 -4.37
CA ILE A 32 -9.90 3.75 -3.08
C ILE A 32 -9.69 2.63 -2.06
N THR A 33 -9.57 1.38 -2.55
CA THR A 33 -9.28 0.25 -1.67
C THR A 33 -7.98 0.47 -0.87
N TRP A 34 -7.02 1.24 -1.37
CA TRP A 34 -5.70 1.52 -0.77
C TRP A 34 -5.65 2.69 0.21
N ILE A 35 -6.78 3.28 0.56
CA ILE A 35 -6.83 4.35 1.55
C ILE A 35 -6.27 3.87 2.90
N ASP A 36 -5.32 4.64 3.45
CA ASP A 36 -4.65 4.41 4.73
C ASP A 36 -3.99 3.02 4.90
N LYS A 37 -3.58 2.41 3.79
CA LYS A 37 -2.94 1.08 3.78
C LYS A 37 -1.91 0.85 2.68
N ALA A 38 -1.43 1.91 2.02
CA ALA A 38 -0.40 1.78 0.99
C ALA A 38 0.90 1.15 1.54
N HIS A 39 1.30 1.56 2.75
CA HIS A 39 2.47 1.03 3.44
C HIS A 39 2.14 0.52 4.82
N CYS A 40 2.83 -0.53 5.25
CA CYS A 40 2.64 -1.15 6.54
C CYS A 40 3.97 -1.56 7.16
N PHE A 41 4.21 -1.13 8.39
CA PHE A 41 5.40 -1.47 9.18
C PHE A 41 5.03 -2.46 10.27
N GLY A 42 5.44 -3.71 10.08
CA GLY A 42 5.12 -4.81 10.98
C GLY A 42 5.94 -4.78 12.27
N VAL A 43 5.29 -5.07 13.39
CA VAL A 43 5.97 -5.42 14.63
C VAL A 43 6.51 -6.83 14.46
N ARG A 44 7.74 -7.10 14.92
CA ARG A 44 8.46 -8.39 14.70
C ARG A 44 7.66 -9.66 15.08
N LYS A 45 6.66 -9.55 15.95
CA LYS A 45 5.87 -10.69 16.42
C LYS A 45 4.44 -10.62 15.86
N PRO A 46 3.98 -11.66 15.13
CA PRO A 46 2.60 -11.72 14.66
C PRO A 46 1.64 -11.90 15.83
N GLY A 47 0.42 -11.39 15.68
CA GLY A 47 -0.66 -11.55 16.66
C GLY A 47 -0.51 -10.67 17.92
N ILE A 48 0.35 -9.64 17.90
CA ILE A 48 0.40 -8.68 19.01
C ILE A 48 -0.94 -7.98 19.15
N SER A 49 -1.41 -7.89 20.38
CA SER A 49 -2.51 -7.00 20.77
C SER A 49 -2.02 -6.07 21.87
N PHE A 50 -2.27 -4.77 21.72
CA PHE A 50 -1.98 -3.80 22.78
C PHE A 50 -3.14 -3.74 23.80
N PRO A 51 -2.85 -3.56 25.10
CA PRO A 51 -1.51 -3.41 25.68
C PRO A 51 -0.69 -4.72 25.61
N TRP A 52 0.62 -4.59 25.42
CA TRP A 52 1.55 -5.71 25.28
C TRP A 52 2.61 -5.66 26.37
N ASP A 53 2.83 -6.76 27.07
CA ASP A 53 3.70 -6.83 28.25
C ASP A 53 4.95 -7.66 27.97
N ILE A 54 6.12 -7.14 28.39
CA ILE A 54 7.39 -7.86 28.41
C ILE A 54 7.96 -7.85 29.83
N ARG A 55 8.20 -9.04 30.40
CA ARG A 55 8.76 -9.22 31.75
C ARG A 55 10.28 -9.09 31.74
N GLN A 56 10.85 -8.53 32.80
CA GLN A 56 12.29 -8.35 33.04
C GLN A 56 12.68 -8.93 34.41
N PRO A 57 13.90 -9.47 34.59
CA PRO A 57 14.97 -9.67 33.60
C PRO A 57 14.97 -11.09 33.01
N GLU A 58 13.90 -11.88 33.20
CA GLU A 58 13.85 -13.31 32.84
C GLU A 58 14.34 -13.56 31.41
N SER A 59 15.35 -14.45 31.31
CA SER A 59 15.97 -15.01 30.11
C SER A 59 15.28 -14.63 28.81
N GLN A 60 15.48 -13.37 28.39
CA GLN A 60 14.82 -12.88 27.19
C GLN A 60 15.38 -13.68 26.03
N SER A 61 14.53 -14.48 25.37
CA SER A 61 14.91 -15.07 24.10
C SER A 61 15.35 -13.93 23.15
N ALA A 62 16.25 -14.23 22.21
CA ALA A 62 16.69 -13.24 21.24
C ALA A 62 15.51 -12.56 20.51
N ASP A 63 14.41 -13.29 20.32
CA ASP A 63 13.17 -12.75 19.76
C ASP A 63 12.43 -11.77 20.68
N SER A 64 12.44 -11.98 21.99
CA SER A 64 11.91 -11.03 22.97
C SER A 64 12.68 -9.72 22.92
N VAL A 65 14.02 -9.78 22.90
CA VAL A 65 14.88 -8.59 22.83
C VAL A 65 14.62 -7.80 21.55
N LYS A 66 14.62 -8.48 20.40
CA LYS A 66 14.38 -7.84 19.09
C LYS A 66 12.95 -7.29 18.97
N THR A 67 11.96 -7.95 19.58
CA THR A 67 10.58 -7.42 19.66
C THR A 67 10.52 -6.19 20.55
N GLN A 68 11.19 -6.21 21.70
CA GLN A 68 11.28 -5.06 22.59
C GLN A 68 11.90 -3.85 21.89
N GLN A 69 13.04 -4.03 21.21
CA GLN A 69 13.67 -2.96 20.40
C GLN A 69 12.72 -2.36 19.36
N THR A 70 11.96 -3.20 18.68
CA THR A 70 10.94 -2.78 17.71
C THR A 70 9.87 -1.92 18.38
N LEU A 71 9.38 -2.33 19.56
CA LEU A 71 8.38 -1.58 20.32
C LEU A 71 8.94 -0.24 20.85
N GLU A 72 10.18 -0.20 21.34
CA GLU A 72 10.84 1.04 21.79
C GLU A 72 11.06 2.04 20.65
N ASN A 73 11.35 1.56 19.43
CA ASN A 73 11.39 2.43 18.26
C ASN A 73 10.00 3.06 18.01
N PHE A 74 8.92 2.28 18.12
CA PHE A 74 7.56 2.81 17.99
C PHE A 74 7.16 3.76 19.14
N VAL A 75 7.76 3.63 20.33
CA VAL A 75 7.65 4.62 21.41
C VAL A 75 8.36 5.92 21.01
N THR A 76 9.59 5.84 20.49
CA THR A 76 10.35 7.00 19.98
C THR A 76 9.62 7.72 18.85
N LEU A 77 8.88 6.99 18.02
CA LEU A 77 8.04 7.54 16.95
C LEU A 77 6.73 8.16 17.47
N GLY A 78 6.38 7.97 18.76
CA GLY A 78 5.16 8.48 19.38
C GLY A 78 3.90 7.66 19.08
N LEU A 79 4.05 6.44 18.56
CA LEU A 79 2.94 5.53 18.27
C LEU A 79 2.58 4.65 19.48
N LEU A 80 3.54 4.43 20.36
CA LEU A 80 3.36 3.71 21.62
C LEU A 80 3.81 4.56 22.82
N THR A 81 3.31 4.21 24.00
CA THR A 81 3.87 4.61 25.30
C THR A 81 4.29 3.37 26.07
N THR A 82 5.33 3.50 26.89
CA THR A 82 5.76 2.43 27.80
C THR A 82 5.45 2.80 29.24
N GLN A 83 4.96 1.84 30.01
CA GLN A 83 4.79 1.94 31.46
C GLN A 83 5.52 0.78 32.13
N THR A 84 6.39 1.08 33.09
CA THR A 84 7.03 0.03 33.91
C THR A 84 6.19 -0.23 35.15
N LEU A 85 5.82 -1.49 35.36
CA LEU A 85 5.03 -1.97 36.49
C LEU A 85 5.88 -2.90 37.35
N ALA A 86 5.69 -2.85 38.68
CA ALA A 86 6.26 -3.85 39.57
C ALA A 86 5.51 -5.17 39.41
N TYR A 87 6.24 -6.29 39.33
CA TYR A 87 5.62 -7.61 39.36
C TYR A 87 5.24 -7.95 40.80
N GLU A 88 3.94 -8.08 41.09
CA GLU A 88 3.48 -8.46 42.41
C GLU A 88 4.09 -9.83 42.78
N ASN A 89 4.76 -9.87 43.95
CA ASN A 89 5.51 -10.99 44.55
C ASN A 89 7.02 -11.05 44.29
N ASN A 90 7.63 -10.16 43.49
CA ASN A 90 9.10 -10.09 43.41
C ASN A 90 9.60 -8.67 43.11
N LYS A 91 10.29 -8.05 44.07
CA LYS A 91 10.85 -6.68 43.95
C LYS A 91 11.89 -6.52 42.83
N THR A 92 12.42 -7.61 42.27
CA THR A 92 13.41 -7.56 41.19
C THR A 92 12.83 -7.77 39.80
N LEU A 93 11.55 -8.15 39.69
CA LEU A 93 10.86 -8.34 38.41
C LEU A 93 10.03 -7.10 38.05
N THR A 94 10.21 -6.60 36.83
CA THR A 94 9.42 -5.48 36.29
C THR A 94 8.74 -5.89 34.99
N ILE A 95 7.55 -5.36 34.73
CA ILE A 95 6.85 -5.51 33.45
C ILE A 95 6.95 -4.19 32.70
N ASN A 96 7.49 -4.22 31.48
CA ASN A 96 7.33 -3.12 30.53
C ASN A 96 6.06 -3.34 29.71
N ARG A 97 5.07 -2.48 29.95
CA ARG A 97 3.78 -2.48 29.26
C ARG A 97 3.78 -1.43 28.16
N TYR A 98 3.60 -1.87 26.92
CA TYR A 98 3.46 -1.02 25.74
C TYR A 98 1.99 -0.79 25.43
N ILE A 99 1.61 0.46 25.17
CA ILE A 99 0.22 0.89 24.97
C ILE A 99 0.15 1.78 23.73
N LEU A 100 -0.89 1.61 22.91
CA LEU A 100 -1.13 2.51 21.77
C LEU A 100 -1.43 3.94 22.24
N THR A 101 -0.73 4.92 21.66
CA THR A 101 -1.11 6.34 21.79
C THR A 101 -2.38 6.61 20.98
N ALA A 102 -2.96 7.81 21.15
CA ALA A 102 -4.04 8.26 20.28
C ALA A 102 -3.63 8.28 18.80
N GLU A 103 -2.37 8.65 18.52
CA GLU A 103 -1.81 8.63 17.17
C GLU A 103 -1.61 7.19 16.67
N GLY A 104 -1.01 6.32 17.49
CA GLY A 104 -0.80 4.90 17.14
C GLY A 104 -2.09 4.17 16.79
N ARG A 105 -3.20 4.46 17.48
CA ARG A 105 -4.52 3.86 17.19
C ARG A 105 -5.02 4.14 15.77
N LYS A 106 -4.65 5.28 15.17
CA LYS A 106 -5.09 5.63 13.80
C LYS A 106 -4.54 4.65 12.76
N TYR A 107 -3.29 4.23 12.95
CA TYR A 107 -2.55 3.44 11.95
C TYR A 107 -2.48 1.94 12.31
N TRP A 108 -2.81 1.55 13.53
CA TRP A 108 -2.70 0.15 13.95
C TRP A 108 -3.64 -0.78 13.18
N ARG A 109 -3.09 -1.89 12.68
CA ARG A 109 -3.81 -3.01 12.06
C ARG A 109 -3.51 -4.29 12.82
N LYS A 110 -4.48 -4.74 13.62
CA LYS A 110 -4.34 -5.93 14.48
C LYS A 110 -4.06 -7.20 13.67
N GLN A 111 -4.74 -7.35 12.53
CA GLN A 111 -4.68 -8.55 11.67
C GLN A 111 -3.25 -8.83 11.18
N THR A 112 -2.52 -7.77 10.83
CA THR A 112 -1.15 -7.84 10.31
C THR A 112 -0.10 -7.46 11.35
N SER A 113 -0.51 -7.09 12.57
CA SER A 113 0.35 -6.59 13.64
C SER A 113 1.28 -5.46 13.15
N SER A 114 0.71 -4.49 12.43
CA SER A 114 1.47 -3.44 11.76
C SER A 114 0.85 -2.07 11.89
N PHE A 115 1.66 -1.02 11.74
CA PHE A 115 1.20 0.35 11.55
C PHE A 115 1.14 0.65 10.05
N CYS A 116 -0.06 0.89 9.54
CA CYS A 116 -0.30 1.14 8.14
C CYS A 116 -0.77 2.56 7.88
N PHE A 117 -0.31 3.16 6.78
CA PHE A 117 -0.64 4.52 6.38
C PHE A 117 -0.52 4.70 4.87
N GLY A 118 -0.91 5.89 4.43
CA GLY A 118 -0.76 6.37 3.08
C GLY A 118 -1.83 5.83 2.14
N SER A 119 -2.12 6.62 1.12
CA SER A 119 -3.12 6.32 0.10
C SER A 119 -2.49 6.41 -1.28
N ILE A 120 -2.78 5.45 -2.16
CA ILE A 120 -2.30 5.50 -3.53
C ILE A 120 -3.27 6.34 -4.35
N LYS A 121 -2.75 7.31 -5.10
CA LYS A 121 -3.55 8.12 -6.03
C LYS A 121 -2.85 8.25 -7.36
N ALA A 122 -3.55 7.86 -8.42
CA ALA A 122 -3.12 8.11 -9.78
C ALA A 122 -3.23 9.62 -10.07
N ILE A 123 -2.16 10.19 -10.62
CA ILE A 123 -2.04 11.63 -10.87
C ILE A 123 -2.19 11.97 -12.35
N LYS A 124 -1.80 11.07 -13.27
CA LYS A 124 -2.00 11.22 -14.71
C LYS A 124 -1.88 9.90 -15.44
N THR A 125 -2.57 9.77 -16.57
CA THR A 125 -2.29 8.75 -17.58
C THR A 125 -1.10 9.21 -18.44
N THR A 126 -0.21 8.28 -18.78
CA THR A 126 1.00 8.54 -19.57
C THR A 126 0.99 7.82 -20.90
N GLY A 127 0.20 6.76 -21.03
CA GLY A 127 0.02 6.04 -22.29
C GLY A 127 -1.19 5.14 -22.27
N THR A 128 -1.78 4.92 -23.44
CA THR A 128 -2.87 3.96 -23.61
C THR A 128 -2.67 3.21 -24.91
N GLU A 129 -2.74 1.88 -24.86
CA GLU A 129 -2.59 1.03 -26.04
C GLU A 129 -3.55 -0.15 -26.00
N ASP A 130 -4.06 -0.54 -27.16
CA ASP A 130 -4.89 -1.73 -27.30
C ASP A 130 -4.01 -2.97 -27.24
N VAL A 131 -4.35 -3.90 -26.35
CA VAL A 131 -3.57 -5.12 -26.13
C VAL A 131 -4.48 -6.35 -26.12
N LYS A 132 -3.91 -7.49 -26.48
CA LYS A 132 -4.49 -8.79 -26.20
C LYS A 132 -3.98 -9.25 -24.83
N ALA A 133 -4.86 -9.36 -23.84
CA ALA A 133 -4.48 -9.91 -22.55
C ALA A 133 -4.73 -11.42 -22.53
N TRP A 134 -3.69 -12.19 -22.17
CA TRP A 134 -3.77 -13.63 -21.95
C TRP A 134 -3.79 -13.91 -20.44
N PHE A 135 -4.85 -14.57 -19.97
CA PHE A 135 -4.92 -15.07 -18.59
C PHE A 135 -4.70 -16.57 -18.56
N ALA A 136 -4.10 -17.08 -17.48
CA ALA A 136 -4.00 -18.52 -17.23
C ALA A 136 -5.42 -19.12 -17.21
N GLY A 137 -5.82 -19.76 -18.32
CA GLY A 137 -7.20 -20.16 -18.58
C GLY A 137 -7.72 -19.92 -20.01
N GLY A 138 -6.98 -19.18 -20.85
CA GLY A 138 -7.04 -19.35 -22.32
C GLY A 138 -8.10 -18.58 -23.11
N MET A 139 -8.62 -17.45 -22.63
CA MET A 139 -9.47 -16.59 -23.46
C MET A 139 -8.78 -15.25 -23.72
N GLU A 140 -8.42 -15.00 -24.98
CA GLU A 140 -7.96 -13.67 -25.43
C GLU A 140 -9.12 -12.68 -25.24
N SER A 141 -8.94 -11.68 -24.38
CA SER A 141 -9.87 -10.56 -24.26
C SER A 141 -9.29 -9.34 -24.95
N LYS A 142 -10.14 -8.59 -25.67
CA LYS A 142 -9.78 -7.25 -26.13
C LYS A 142 -9.60 -6.36 -24.92
N SER A 143 -8.35 -6.03 -24.61
CA SER A 143 -7.99 -5.25 -23.44
C SER A 143 -7.38 -3.91 -23.83
N LYS A 144 -7.37 -2.98 -22.88
CA LYS A 144 -6.55 -1.77 -22.96
C LYS A 144 -5.48 -1.80 -21.89
N LYS A 145 -4.24 -1.56 -22.27
CA LYS A 145 -3.15 -1.25 -21.35
C LYS A 145 -3.12 0.25 -21.14
N ILE A 146 -3.10 0.66 -19.87
CA ILE A 146 -3.06 2.06 -19.46
C ILE A 146 -1.83 2.23 -18.58
N ASP A 147 -0.85 2.97 -19.08
CA ASP A 147 0.28 3.41 -18.28
C ASP A 147 -0.10 4.72 -17.58
N TYR A 148 0.23 4.80 -16.30
CA TYR A 148 -0.12 5.94 -15.45
C TYR A 148 0.93 6.19 -14.38
N ASP A 149 0.99 7.43 -13.94
CA ASP A 149 1.81 7.84 -12.82
C ASP A 149 0.92 7.98 -11.57
N TYR A 150 1.47 7.62 -10.41
CA TYR A 150 0.80 7.72 -9.12
C TYR A 150 1.74 8.25 -8.04
N GLN A 151 1.14 8.72 -6.95
CA GLN A 151 1.84 9.13 -5.72
C GLN A 151 1.22 8.47 -4.51
N ILE A 152 1.98 8.43 -3.41
CA ILE A 152 1.48 8.07 -2.09
C ILE A 152 1.18 9.36 -1.33
N GLU A 153 -0.08 9.57 -1.01
CA GLU A 153 -0.57 10.71 -0.25
C GLU A 153 -0.74 10.36 1.24
N ASN A 154 -0.96 11.36 2.08
CA ASN A 154 -1.26 11.20 3.51
C ASN A 154 -0.18 10.44 4.29
N VAL A 155 1.09 10.64 3.95
CA VAL A 155 2.23 10.09 4.68
C VAL A 155 2.42 10.87 5.99
N PRO A 156 2.22 10.25 7.17
CA PRO A 156 2.32 10.95 8.44
C PRO A 156 3.76 11.31 8.77
N GLY A 157 3.98 12.40 9.50
CA GLY A 157 5.33 12.90 9.80
C GLY A 157 6.22 11.91 10.56
N TRP A 158 5.64 11.03 11.38
CA TRP A 158 6.41 9.97 12.06
C TRP A 158 7.02 8.96 11.07
N ALA A 159 6.38 8.74 9.91
CA ALA A 159 6.85 7.80 8.90
C ALA A 159 8.01 8.35 8.04
N GLN A 160 8.35 9.62 8.24
CA GLN A 160 9.46 10.32 7.57
C GLN A 160 10.72 10.38 8.44
N LYS A 161 10.67 9.83 9.67
CA LYS A 161 11.80 9.84 10.60
C LYS A 161 12.81 8.75 10.28
N ASP A 162 14.10 9.09 10.33
CA ASP A 162 15.21 8.18 10.05
C ASP A 162 15.21 6.89 10.88
N THR A 163 14.74 6.96 12.13
CA THR A 163 14.60 5.78 13.00
C THR A 163 13.81 4.66 12.34
N LEU A 164 12.76 4.99 11.58
CA LEU A 164 11.96 4.00 10.87
C LEU A 164 12.75 3.40 9.70
N TYR A 165 13.44 4.23 8.93
CA TYR A 165 14.22 3.77 7.78
C TYR A 165 15.37 2.86 8.20
N GLN A 166 16.08 3.21 9.27
CA GLN A 166 17.15 2.40 9.86
C GLN A 166 16.63 1.06 10.39
N MET A 167 15.48 1.07 11.06
CA MET A 167 14.89 -0.14 11.65
C MET A 167 14.49 -1.20 10.61
N TYR A 168 14.00 -0.75 9.46
CA TYR A 168 13.49 -1.62 8.39
C TYR A 168 14.47 -1.78 7.22
N ASP A 169 15.64 -1.12 7.27
CA ASP A 169 16.66 -1.13 6.22
C ASP A 169 16.09 -0.76 4.85
N ILE A 170 15.31 0.31 4.84
CA ILE A 170 14.64 0.83 3.65
C ILE A 170 15.18 2.22 3.31
N GLN A 171 15.34 2.50 2.02
CA GLN A 171 15.77 3.83 1.59
C GLN A 171 14.59 4.83 1.69
N PRO A 172 14.80 6.06 2.20
CA PRO A 172 13.76 7.08 2.33
C PRO A 172 13.04 7.40 1.00
N LEU A 173 13.77 7.31 -0.11
CA LEU A 173 13.31 7.63 -1.47
C LEU A 173 12.15 6.75 -1.97
N TYR A 174 11.85 5.64 -1.31
CA TYR A 174 10.74 4.78 -1.70
C TYR A 174 9.35 5.28 -1.24
N TYR A 175 9.28 6.34 -0.42
CA TYR A 175 8.03 6.67 0.32
C TYR A 175 7.64 8.14 0.35
N ASN A 176 8.53 9.08 0.00
CA ASN A 176 8.24 10.49 0.18
C ASN A 176 8.22 11.27 -1.14
N GLY A 177 7.05 11.77 -1.52
CA GLY A 177 6.89 12.80 -2.56
C GLY A 177 7.29 12.40 -3.99
N HIS A 178 7.60 11.12 -4.23
CA HIS A 178 7.99 10.65 -5.54
C HIS A 178 6.79 10.21 -6.36
N THR A 179 6.86 10.56 -7.65
CA THR A 179 5.99 9.97 -8.65
C THR A 179 6.52 8.58 -9.00
N HIS A 180 5.61 7.62 -8.97
CA HIS A 180 5.86 6.24 -9.39
C HIS A 180 5.09 5.97 -10.66
N SER A 181 5.61 5.08 -11.50
CA SER A 181 4.93 4.64 -12.71
C SER A 181 4.32 3.26 -12.53
N ALA A 182 3.22 3.04 -13.23
CA ALA A 182 2.37 1.88 -13.12
C ALA A 182 1.66 1.56 -14.43
N THR A 183 1.15 0.34 -14.51
CA THR A 183 0.35 -0.14 -15.63
C THR A 183 -0.93 -0.79 -15.12
N ALA A 184 -2.06 -0.43 -15.70
CA ALA A 184 -3.34 -1.09 -15.52
C ALA A 184 -3.75 -1.83 -16.80
N ILE A 185 -4.43 -2.97 -16.64
CA ILE A 185 -5.07 -3.68 -17.77
C ILE A 185 -6.57 -3.64 -17.57
N TYR A 186 -7.28 -3.08 -18.55
CA TYR A 186 -8.73 -2.97 -18.58
C TYR A 186 -9.33 -3.94 -19.60
N ASP A 187 -10.20 -4.84 -19.15
CA ASP A 187 -10.98 -5.73 -20.02
C ASP A 187 -12.15 -4.94 -20.61
N LYS A 188 -12.12 -4.70 -21.93
CA LYS A 188 -13.17 -3.92 -22.60
C LYS A 188 -14.50 -4.68 -22.66
N GLU A 189 -14.46 -6.01 -22.74
CA GLU A 189 -15.65 -6.85 -22.91
C GLU A 189 -16.40 -7.02 -21.59
N ARG A 190 -15.66 -7.21 -20.50
CA ARG A 190 -16.24 -7.35 -19.15
C ARG A 190 -16.35 -6.03 -18.40
N ALA A 191 -15.93 -4.95 -19.04
CA ALA A 191 -15.89 -3.61 -18.51
C ALA A 191 -15.22 -3.47 -17.13
N LYS A 192 -14.12 -4.18 -16.87
CA LYS A 192 -13.45 -4.21 -15.55
C LYS A 192 -11.93 -4.15 -15.63
N TYR A 193 -11.29 -3.63 -14.58
CA TYR A 193 -9.85 -3.76 -14.42
C TYR A 193 -9.48 -5.20 -14.05
N LEU A 194 -8.47 -5.72 -14.74
CA LEU A 194 -7.93 -7.05 -14.54
C LEU A 194 -6.73 -7.01 -13.58
N THR A 195 -5.93 -5.96 -13.63
CA THR A 195 -4.78 -5.76 -12.77
C THR A 195 -4.36 -4.29 -12.77
N LEU A 196 -3.78 -3.85 -11.65
CA LEU A 196 -3.02 -2.61 -11.51
C LEU A 196 -1.63 -3.02 -11.03
N ARG A 197 -0.54 -2.56 -11.66
CA ARG A 197 0.83 -3.05 -11.41
C ARG A 197 1.84 -1.93 -11.33
N HIS A 198 2.81 -2.03 -10.43
CA HIS A 198 3.99 -1.18 -10.40
C HIS A 198 4.95 -1.61 -11.51
N THR A 199 5.68 -0.67 -12.11
CA THR A 199 6.72 -0.99 -13.10
C THR A 199 7.76 -1.93 -12.47
N GLY A 200 7.75 -3.21 -12.84
CA GLY A 200 8.54 -4.26 -12.18
C GLY A 200 7.79 -5.57 -11.86
N LEU A 201 6.62 -5.80 -12.46
CA LEU A 201 5.78 -7.01 -12.35
C LEU A 201 5.04 -7.21 -11.02
N ALA A 202 5.19 -6.32 -10.03
CA ALA A 202 4.45 -6.39 -8.77
C ALA A 202 3.06 -5.75 -8.89
N GLU A 203 2.02 -6.39 -8.35
CA GLU A 203 0.67 -5.82 -8.33
C GLU A 203 0.57 -4.64 -7.34
N ILE A 204 -0.06 -3.55 -7.79
CA ILE A 204 -0.57 -2.46 -6.94
C ILE A 204 -1.81 -3.03 -6.28
N GLY A 205 -1.64 -3.54 -5.08
CA GLY A 205 -2.55 -4.59 -4.66
C GLY A 205 -2.21 -5.26 -3.35
N TYR A 206 -0.96 -5.15 -2.91
CA TYR A 206 -0.53 -5.67 -1.62
C TYR A 206 0.02 -4.51 -0.81
N PRO A 207 -0.47 -4.32 0.45
CA PRO A 207 0.18 -3.37 1.34
C PRO A 207 1.65 -3.73 1.36
N ARG A 208 2.53 -2.77 1.09
CA ARG A 208 3.97 -3.06 1.14
C ARG A 208 4.32 -3.27 2.61
N MET A 209 4.39 -4.53 3.00
CA MET A 209 4.69 -4.97 4.36
C MET A 209 6.20 -4.97 4.54
N PHE A 210 6.67 -4.16 5.47
CA PHE A 210 8.06 -4.16 5.90
C PHE A 210 8.18 -4.87 7.22
N TRP A 211 9.20 -5.72 7.32
CA TRP A 211 9.58 -6.39 8.54
C TRP A 211 10.97 -5.92 8.95
N PRO A 212 11.23 -5.72 10.25
CA PRO A 212 12.52 -5.20 10.70
C PRO A 212 13.65 -6.17 10.33
N LYS A 213 14.81 -5.64 9.88
CA LYS A 213 15.94 -6.42 9.32
C LYS A 213 16.44 -7.52 10.23
N ASN A 214 16.27 -7.37 11.54
CA ASN A 214 16.79 -8.29 12.55
C ASN A 214 16.19 -9.72 12.45
N LEU A 215 15.36 -10.05 11.46
CA LEU A 215 14.72 -11.36 11.25
C LEU A 215 15.71 -12.51 11.01
N GLN A 216 16.99 -12.22 10.74
CA GLN A 216 18.07 -13.22 10.66
C GLN A 216 18.57 -13.63 12.05
#